data_AF-A0A9D0N417-F1
#
_entry.id   AF-A0A9D0N417-F1
#
_cell.length_a   1.000
_cell.length_b   1.000
_cell.length_c   1.000
_cell.angle_alpha   90.00
_cell.angle_beta   90.00
_cell.angle_gamma   90.00
#
_symmetry.space_group_name_H-M   'P 1'
#
loop_
_entity.id
_entity.type
_entity.pdbx_description
1 polymer ?
#
loop_
_entity_poly.entity_id
_entity_poly.type
_entity_poly.pdbx_seq_one_letter_code
_entity_poly.pdbx_strand_id
1 'polypeptide(L)'
;MSGRKDLTRWNRAGQTRFTYVDGNAAEYLETLRQELAARFTNADWLEPHEVEPENEKRQANTTLLEEQKRRHSRTQRISQMYQQERRDWGWEISRTFARASHILTGYADAWANEGYLGTATQWDSVRRLVGLLDYYPAPPASATTPLVIMAKKGMSGLVRKGFQVKNSPAVGADKVLFETLDDLFVDEALNGMRPAGWDKSEKPAIEGLGGSTTRGFSPLAHLPVINIQDIGTVYQTALERLGIVSIRDFYDVDPESLTDSGIGITRLWEFKAKAMTICDFQPGAEWELLAPWHLADIVFEDAASLATLTENTIDDCEALQVSIALLGACLDQPAYEQATLAQLQAPRVTIETDFVLSPWRAGKKPRVTPGQVALVYHQADDRAEAVSIAEVDADSKAIRLLPSPLEYSWREWPLGEAVLRVVSRWKRKSWLNGDDVVRTAEAHGLTAGAYICWKDENDSSQYHYAKVREADKKSLRLEPG
;
A
#
# COMPACT_ATOMS: atom_id res chain seq x y z
N MET A 1 -14.18 3.60 -7.57
CA MET A 1 -14.55 4.78 -8.40
C MET A 1 -15.43 5.70 -7.57
N SER A 2 -15.29 7.02 -7.45
CA SER A 2 -14.48 8.03 -8.15
C SER A 2 -14.47 9.29 -7.27
N GLY A 3 -13.46 10.17 -7.40
CA GLY A 3 -13.78 11.61 -7.39
C GLY A 3 -12.95 12.56 -6.54
N ARG A 4 -11.65 12.34 -6.34
CA ARG A 4 -10.72 13.48 -6.17
C ARG A 4 -9.79 13.55 -7.38
N LYS A 5 -10.11 14.49 -8.28
CA LYS A 5 -9.17 14.99 -9.28
C LYS A 5 -8.24 16.02 -8.61
N ASP A 6 -7.03 16.07 -9.16
CA ASP A 6 -5.95 17.06 -8.97
C ASP A 6 -5.02 16.85 -7.77
N LEU A 7 -3.69 16.81 -7.93
CA LEU A 7 -2.88 17.79 -8.68
C LEU A 7 -1.65 17.23 -9.46
N THR A 8 -1.62 15.97 -9.91
CA THR A 8 -0.47 15.45 -10.68
C THR A 8 -0.78 15.25 -12.16
N ARG A 9 -1.01 16.34 -12.91
CA ARG A 9 -0.97 16.22 -14.39
C ARG A 9 0.38 15.68 -14.89
N TRP A 10 1.43 15.73 -14.05
CA TRP A 10 2.81 15.38 -14.37
C TRP A 10 3.27 14.02 -13.82
N ASN A 11 2.45 13.35 -13.00
CA ASN A 11 2.73 11.98 -12.55
C ASN A 11 1.50 11.13 -12.84
N ARG A 12 1.41 10.61 -14.06
CA ARG A 12 0.27 9.83 -14.57
C ARG A 12 0.24 8.37 -14.07
N ALA A 13 1.20 7.94 -13.24
CA ALA A 13 1.42 6.50 -13.02
C ALA A 13 1.57 6.07 -11.55
N GLY A 14 1.27 6.92 -10.55
CA GLY A 14 1.41 6.53 -9.14
C GLY A 14 2.86 6.22 -8.74
N GLN A 15 3.83 6.80 -9.44
CA GLN A 15 5.24 6.58 -9.18
C GLN A 15 5.70 7.38 -7.96
N THR A 16 6.64 6.82 -7.19
CA THR A 16 7.28 7.47 -6.03
C THR A 16 8.20 8.64 -6.41
N ARG A 17 8.36 8.91 -7.72
CA ARG A 17 9.15 10.01 -8.27
C ARG A 17 8.33 10.79 -9.30
N PHE A 18 8.68 12.06 -9.50
CA PHE A 18 8.21 12.82 -10.65
C PHE A 18 9.11 12.51 -11.84
N THR A 19 8.50 12.22 -12.99
CA THR A 19 9.23 12.16 -14.26
C THR A 19 8.89 13.44 -15.00
N TYR A 20 9.75 14.46 -14.87
CA TYR A 20 9.56 15.76 -15.54
C TYR A 20 9.90 15.70 -17.03
N VAL A 21 10.55 14.62 -17.44
CA VAL A 21 11.22 14.47 -18.72
C VAL A 21 10.70 13.20 -19.36
N ASP A 22 9.78 13.36 -20.30
CA ASP A 22 9.34 12.24 -21.12
C ASP A 22 10.29 12.14 -22.32
N GLY A 23 10.78 10.94 -22.58
CA GLY A 23 11.58 10.60 -23.77
C GLY A 23 13.10 10.65 -23.65
N ASN A 24 13.74 9.97 -24.60
CA ASN A 24 15.19 9.80 -24.67
C ASN A 24 15.84 10.71 -25.74
N ALA A 25 17.17 10.71 -25.81
CA ALA A 25 17.90 11.53 -26.79
C ALA A 25 17.49 11.29 -28.26
N ALA A 26 17.05 10.08 -28.61
CA ALA A 26 16.60 9.75 -29.95
C ALA A 26 15.21 10.34 -30.24
N GLU A 27 14.31 10.32 -29.27
CA GLU A 27 13.01 10.98 -29.36
C GLU A 27 13.15 12.50 -29.44
N TYR A 28 14.08 13.09 -28.69
CA TYR A 28 14.36 14.53 -28.74
C TYR A 28 14.95 14.95 -30.08
N LEU A 29 15.80 14.11 -30.67
CA LEU A 29 16.29 14.32 -32.02
C LEU A 29 15.15 14.31 -33.02
N GLU A 30 14.22 13.34 -32.93
CA GLU A 30 13.07 13.26 -33.83
C GLU A 30 12.16 14.48 -33.69
N THR A 31 11.84 14.92 -32.47
CA THR A 31 11.06 16.13 -32.24
C THR A 31 11.74 17.37 -32.80
N LEU A 32 13.04 17.54 -32.53
CA LEU A 32 13.83 18.65 -33.06
C LEU A 32 13.82 18.67 -34.59
N ARG A 33 13.98 17.50 -35.20
CA ARG A 33 13.99 17.35 -36.66
C ARG A 33 12.63 17.71 -37.27
N GLN A 34 11.53 17.23 -36.69
CA GLN A 34 10.18 17.57 -37.15
C GLN A 34 9.91 19.08 -37.03
N GLU A 35 10.33 19.71 -35.93
CA GLU A 35 10.20 21.17 -35.74
C GLU A 35 11.05 21.97 -36.72
N LEU A 36 12.29 21.53 -36.99
CA LEU A 36 13.16 22.16 -38.00
C LEU A 36 12.55 22.02 -39.40
N ALA A 37 12.06 20.84 -39.76
CA ALA A 37 11.40 20.60 -41.05
C ALA A 37 10.15 21.47 -41.23
N ALA A 38 9.35 21.63 -40.16
CA ALA A 38 8.15 22.47 -40.19
C ALA A 38 8.47 23.97 -40.32
N ARG A 39 9.56 24.44 -39.70
CA ARG A 39 9.94 25.87 -39.70
C ARG A 39 10.73 26.28 -40.95
N PHE A 40 11.51 25.37 -41.53
CA PHE A 40 12.34 25.65 -42.69
C PHE A 40 11.74 24.96 -43.93
N THR A 41 10.80 25.64 -44.59
CA THR A 41 9.97 25.13 -45.71
C THR A 41 10.75 24.74 -46.98
N ASN A 42 12.01 25.13 -47.12
CA ASN A 42 12.91 24.65 -48.19
C ASN A 42 13.79 23.52 -47.66
N ALA A 43 13.15 22.45 -47.19
CA ALA A 43 13.79 21.31 -46.56
C ALA A 43 14.38 20.32 -47.58
N ASP A 44 15.03 20.80 -48.64
CA ASP A 44 15.71 19.94 -49.63
C ASP A 44 16.86 19.13 -49.00
N TRP A 45 17.28 19.52 -47.80
CA TRP A 45 18.29 18.83 -46.97
C TRP A 45 17.70 17.76 -46.03
N LEU A 46 16.37 17.69 -45.86
CA LEU A 46 15.71 16.58 -45.19
C LEU A 46 15.32 15.54 -46.23
N GLU A 47 15.92 14.36 -46.16
CA GLU A 47 15.68 13.33 -47.16
C GLU A 47 14.22 12.79 -47.08
N PRO A 48 13.59 12.40 -48.21
CA PRO A 48 12.18 11.99 -48.24
C PRO A 48 11.80 10.80 -47.34
N HIS A 49 12.73 9.91 -47.00
CA HIS A 49 12.52 8.79 -46.06
C HIS A 49 12.43 9.22 -44.59
N GLU A 50 12.53 10.52 -44.32
CA GLU A 50 12.53 11.09 -42.98
C GLU A 50 11.18 11.72 -42.62
N VAL A 51 10.17 11.70 -43.48
CA VAL A 51 8.81 12.12 -43.09
C VAL A 51 8.16 11.03 -42.22
N GLU A 52 7.45 11.42 -41.15
CA GLU A 52 6.77 10.45 -40.28
C GLU A 52 5.85 9.53 -41.11
N PRO A 53 6.05 8.20 -41.05
CA PRO A 53 5.25 7.25 -41.83
C PRO A 53 3.76 7.41 -41.54
N GLU A 54 2.92 7.31 -42.58
CA GLU A 54 1.48 7.56 -42.44
C GLU A 54 0.77 6.54 -41.51
N ASN A 55 1.34 5.35 -41.38
CA ASN A 55 0.94 4.31 -40.43
C ASN A 55 1.32 4.62 -38.96
N GLU A 56 2.22 5.57 -38.71
CA GLU A 56 2.61 6.03 -37.37
C GLU A 56 1.77 7.23 -36.89
N LYS A 57 1.09 7.95 -37.80
CA LYS A 57 0.23 9.10 -37.46
C LYS A 57 -1.00 8.66 -36.66
N ARG A 58 -1.34 9.41 -35.61
CA ARG A 58 -2.45 9.11 -34.69
C ARG A 58 -3.79 9.01 -35.44
N GLN A 59 -4.48 7.88 -35.31
CA GLN A 59 -5.81 7.67 -35.90
C GLN A 59 -6.86 7.68 -34.78
N ALA A 60 -8.03 8.27 -35.03
CA ALA A 60 -9.05 8.50 -33.99
C ALA A 60 -9.74 7.21 -33.49
N ASN A 61 -9.65 6.10 -34.24
CA ASN A 61 -10.39 4.86 -34.00
C ASN A 61 -9.46 3.62 -34.02
N THR A 62 -8.38 3.62 -33.23
CA THR A 62 -7.50 2.44 -33.09
C THR A 62 -7.72 1.68 -31.80
N THR A 63 -7.60 0.35 -31.87
CA THR A 63 -7.60 -0.53 -30.70
C THR A 63 -6.32 -0.38 -29.87
N LEU A 64 -6.36 -0.73 -28.58
CA LEU A 64 -5.19 -0.68 -27.69
C LEU A 64 -3.99 -1.48 -28.24
N LEU A 65 -4.24 -2.63 -28.85
CA LEU A 65 -3.20 -3.48 -29.44
C LEU A 65 -2.53 -2.82 -30.64
N GLU A 66 -3.31 -2.14 -31.49
CA GLU A 66 -2.77 -1.37 -32.63
C GLU A 66 -1.97 -0.15 -32.16
N GLU A 67 -2.41 0.51 -31.08
CA GLU A 67 -1.62 1.59 -30.46
C GLU A 67 -0.28 1.09 -29.92
N GLN A 68 -0.25 -0.07 -29.26
CA GLN A 68 0.98 -0.68 -28.75
C GLN A 68 1.94 -1.07 -29.88
N LYS A 69 1.44 -1.77 -30.92
CA LYS A 69 2.23 -2.14 -32.11
C LYS A 69 2.83 -0.91 -32.78
N ARG A 70 2.04 0.16 -32.91
CA ARG A 70 2.50 1.43 -33.50
C ARG A 70 3.60 2.09 -32.67
N ARG A 71 3.44 2.15 -31.34
CA ARG A 71 4.48 2.68 -30.45
C ARG A 71 5.77 1.89 -30.60
N HIS A 72 5.67 0.55 -30.61
CA HIS A 72 6.83 -0.31 -30.79
C HIS A 72 7.54 -0.07 -32.13
N SER A 73 6.80 -0.04 -33.24
CA SER A 73 7.37 0.25 -34.57
C SER A 73 8.04 1.63 -34.64
N ARG A 74 7.38 2.65 -34.07
CA ARG A 74 7.93 4.02 -34.00
C ARG A 74 9.23 4.05 -33.18
N THR A 75 9.26 3.44 -32.00
CA THR A 75 10.46 3.38 -31.15
C THR A 75 11.60 2.65 -31.87
N GLN A 76 11.30 1.55 -32.57
CA GLN A 76 12.29 0.80 -33.32
C GLN A 76 12.87 1.63 -34.49
N ARG A 77 12.03 2.33 -35.26
CA ARG A 77 12.45 3.23 -36.33
C ARG A 77 13.33 4.36 -35.81
N ILE A 78 12.88 5.06 -34.77
CA ILE A 78 13.62 6.17 -34.14
C ILE A 78 14.99 5.69 -33.65
N SER A 79 15.04 4.52 -33.01
CA SER A 79 16.29 3.92 -32.53
C SER A 79 17.24 3.59 -33.68
N GLN A 80 16.75 2.93 -34.74
CA GLN A 80 17.54 2.59 -35.92
C GLN A 80 18.08 3.85 -36.60
N MET A 81 17.24 4.86 -36.82
CA MET A 81 17.62 6.13 -37.43
C MET A 81 18.68 6.85 -36.59
N TYR A 82 18.52 6.85 -35.26
CA TYR A 82 19.47 7.46 -34.35
C TYR A 82 20.85 6.77 -34.33
N GLN A 83 20.92 5.47 -34.60
CA GLN A 83 22.18 4.70 -34.62
C GLN A 83 22.88 4.70 -35.98
N GLN A 84 22.19 5.06 -37.07
CA GLN A 84 22.78 5.10 -38.40
C GLN A 84 23.96 6.06 -38.48
N GLU A 85 25.06 5.61 -39.09
CA GLU A 85 26.17 6.50 -39.44
C GLU A 85 25.77 7.37 -40.63
N ARG A 86 25.86 8.70 -40.46
CA ARG A 86 25.58 9.66 -41.52
C ARG A 86 26.75 10.62 -41.67
N ARG A 87 26.95 11.11 -42.89
CA ARG A 87 27.99 12.11 -43.21
C ARG A 87 27.43 13.53 -43.31
N ASP A 88 26.17 13.71 -42.90
CA ASP A 88 25.56 15.02 -42.81
C ASP A 88 25.88 15.68 -41.47
N TRP A 89 26.55 16.83 -41.54
CA TRP A 89 26.90 17.63 -40.37
C TRP A 89 25.67 18.20 -39.66
N GLY A 90 24.60 18.55 -40.38
CA GLY A 90 23.37 19.06 -39.78
C GLY A 90 22.72 18.01 -38.88
N TRP A 91 22.70 16.77 -39.35
CA TRP A 91 22.28 15.60 -38.59
C TRP A 91 23.14 15.37 -37.34
N GLU A 92 24.47 15.30 -37.46
CA GLU A 92 25.35 15.03 -36.31
C GLU A 92 25.36 16.16 -35.27
N ILE A 93 25.23 17.42 -35.72
CA ILE A 93 25.04 18.58 -34.82
C ILE A 93 23.72 18.45 -34.06
N SER A 94 22.62 18.16 -34.77
CA SER A 94 21.29 18.02 -34.15
C SER A 94 21.26 16.84 -33.17
N ARG A 95 21.88 15.72 -33.54
CA ARG A 95 22.04 14.54 -32.68
C ARG A 95 22.84 14.87 -31.42
N THR A 96 23.95 15.58 -31.55
CA THR A 96 24.78 16.00 -30.40
C THR A 96 24.04 16.96 -29.50
N PHE A 97 23.30 17.92 -30.07
CA PHE A 97 22.46 18.85 -29.32
C PHE A 97 21.33 18.14 -28.57
N ALA A 98 20.64 17.18 -29.21
CA ALA A 98 19.62 16.37 -28.57
C ALA A 98 20.19 15.52 -27.42
N ARG A 99 21.38 14.93 -27.58
CA ARG A 99 22.10 14.24 -26.51
C ARG A 99 22.42 15.16 -25.34
N ALA A 100 23.01 16.33 -25.61
CA ALA A 100 23.35 17.30 -24.58
C ALA A 100 22.10 17.76 -23.82
N SER A 101 21.01 18.06 -24.55
CA SER A 101 19.73 18.44 -23.96
C SER A 101 19.13 17.34 -23.11
N HIS A 102 19.19 16.08 -23.54
CA HIS A 102 18.72 14.94 -22.77
C HIS A 102 19.51 14.77 -21.47
N ILE A 103 20.84 14.85 -21.52
CA ILE A 103 21.70 14.74 -20.33
C ILE A 103 21.42 15.87 -19.34
N LEU A 104 21.43 17.13 -19.81
CA LEU A 104 21.17 18.30 -18.97
C LEU A 104 19.80 18.23 -18.31
N THR A 105 18.79 17.85 -19.08
CA THR A 105 17.42 17.73 -18.61
C THR A 105 17.28 16.56 -17.62
N GLY A 106 18.02 15.47 -17.78
CA GLY A 106 18.11 14.40 -16.78
C GLY A 106 18.71 14.85 -15.43
N TYR A 107 19.73 15.72 -15.45
CA TYR A 107 20.24 16.32 -14.21
C TYR A 107 19.22 17.25 -13.55
N ALA A 108 18.50 18.05 -14.34
CA ALA A 108 17.46 18.93 -13.83
C ALA A 108 16.31 18.14 -13.19
N ASP A 109 15.90 17.02 -13.81
CA ASP A 109 14.90 16.09 -13.29
C ASP A 109 15.33 15.48 -11.95
N ALA A 110 16.59 15.01 -11.87
CA ALA A 110 17.15 14.47 -10.64
C ALA A 110 17.15 15.53 -9.52
N TRP A 111 17.58 16.76 -9.81
CA TRP A 111 17.58 17.86 -8.85
C TRP A 111 16.18 18.24 -8.39
N ALA A 112 15.21 18.27 -9.30
CA ALA A 112 13.83 18.57 -8.96
C ALA A 112 13.22 17.50 -8.03
N ASN A 113 13.52 16.23 -8.27
CA ASN A 113 13.07 15.13 -7.42
C ASN A 113 13.72 15.15 -6.03
N GLU A 114 15.03 15.42 -5.96
CA GLU A 114 15.76 15.51 -4.69
C GLU A 114 15.44 16.77 -3.88
N GLY A 115 14.88 17.80 -4.50
CA GLY A 115 14.45 19.04 -3.85
C GLY A 115 13.12 18.95 -3.10
N TYR A 116 12.37 17.86 -3.23
CA TYR A 116 11.05 17.71 -2.61
C TYR A 116 10.96 16.47 -1.72
N LEU A 117 10.45 16.62 -0.49
CA LEU A 117 10.53 15.59 0.54
C LEU A 117 9.82 14.28 0.15
N GLY A 118 8.71 14.37 -0.59
CA GLY A 118 7.96 13.19 -1.02
C GLY A 118 8.61 12.41 -2.16
N THR A 119 9.65 12.94 -2.82
CA THR A 119 10.32 12.32 -3.99
C THR A 119 11.82 12.18 -3.85
N ALA A 120 12.42 12.81 -2.83
CA ALA A 120 13.84 12.69 -2.57
C ALA A 120 14.20 11.26 -2.19
N THR A 121 15.31 10.76 -2.75
CA THR A 121 15.77 9.39 -2.51
C THR A 121 17.14 9.31 -1.87
N GLN A 122 17.94 10.37 -1.96
CA GLN A 122 19.20 10.44 -1.25
C GLN A 122 18.96 10.80 0.22
N TRP A 123 19.58 10.03 1.12
CA TRP A 123 19.45 10.22 2.57
C TRP A 123 19.83 11.63 3.01
N ASP A 124 20.88 12.20 2.42
CA ASP A 124 21.31 13.56 2.73
C ASP A 124 20.29 14.63 2.30
N SER A 125 19.66 14.46 1.15
CA SER A 125 18.57 15.35 0.68
C SER A 125 17.39 15.29 1.63
N VAL A 126 16.94 14.08 1.98
CA VAL A 126 15.84 13.86 2.93
C VAL A 126 16.17 14.50 4.28
N ARG A 127 17.37 14.23 4.83
CA ARG A 127 17.79 14.81 6.11
C ARG A 127 17.80 16.33 6.09
N ARG A 128 18.27 16.96 5.02
CA ARG A 128 18.27 18.42 4.87
C ARG A 128 16.85 18.98 4.78
N LEU A 129 15.99 18.35 3.98
CA LEU A 129 14.59 18.77 3.81
C LEU A 129 13.77 18.61 5.08
N VAL A 130 13.95 17.50 5.80
CA VAL A 130 13.28 17.27 7.08
C VAL A 130 13.85 18.19 8.18
N GLY A 131 15.14 18.52 8.12
CA GLY A 131 15.74 19.54 8.99
C GLY A 131 15.11 20.93 8.83
N LEU A 132 14.59 21.28 7.65
CA LEU A 132 13.81 22.53 7.46
C LEU A 132 12.48 22.51 8.23
N LEU A 133 11.96 21.33 8.55
CA LEU A 133 10.77 21.14 9.40
C LEU A 133 11.13 21.06 10.89
N ASP A 134 12.39 21.33 11.24
CA ASP A 134 12.96 21.21 12.59
C ASP A 134 12.86 19.79 13.17
N TYR A 135 12.77 18.78 12.29
CA TYR A 135 12.86 17.38 12.69
C TYR A 135 14.25 16.84 12.39
N TYR A 136 14.85 16.23 13.40
CA TYR A 136 16.15 15.58 13.29
C TYR A 136 15.96 14.09 13.52
N PRO A 137 16.15 13.24 12.50
CA PRO A 137 16.11 11.80 12.71
C PRO A 137 17.16 11.43 13.75
N ALA A 138 16.74 10.67 14.76
CA ALA A 138 17.61 10.28 15.86
C ALA A 138 18.81 9.49 15.31
N PRO A 139 20.02 9.66 15.88
CA PRO A 139 21.13 8.77 15.57
C PRO A 139 20.73 7.33 15.94
N PRO A 140 21.43 6.32 15.38
CA PRO A 140 21.22 4.92 15.77
C PRO A 140 21.22 4.79 17.30
N ALA A 141 20.11 4.33 17.86
CA ALA A 141 20.00 4.16 19.30
C ALA A 141 20.94 3.05 19.75
N SER A 142 21.71 3.30 20.82
CA SER A 142 22.48 2.25 21.46
C SER A 142 21.53 1.24 22.12
N ALA A 143 21.86 -0.05 22.02
CA ALA A 143 21.10 -1.07 22.73
C ALA A 143 21.16 -0.85 24.24
N THR A 144 20.01 -0.89 24.90
CA THR A 144 19.89 -0.75 26.36
C THR A 144 19.25 -2.01 26.93
N THR A 145 19.79 -2.53 28.03
CA THR A 145 19.22 -3.69 28.73
C THR A 145 19.33 -3.52 30.25
N PRO A 146 18.27 -3.85 31.01
CA PRO A 146 18.35 -3.86 32.47
C PRO A 146 19.23 -5.02 32.94
N LEU A 147 20.20 -4.73 33.82
CA LEU A 147 21.05 -5.75 34.46
C LEU A 147 20.89 -5.68 35.98
N VAL A 148 20.73 -6.84 36.62
CA VAL A 148 20.67 -6.94 38.08
C VAL A 148 22.10 -7.14 38.63
N ILE A 149 22.56 -6.22 39.47
CA ILE A 149 23.85 -6.31 40.15
C ILE A 149 23.60 -6.73 41.60
N MET A 150 24.11 -7.90 41.97
CA MET A 150 24.01 -8.42 43.33
C MET A 150 25.26 -8.08 44.14
N ALA A 151 25.11 -7.41 45.28
CA ALA A 151 26.22 -7.17 46.20
C ALA A 151 26.65 -8.48 46.90
N LYS A 152 27.95 -8.63 47.16
CA LYS A 152 28.45 -9.71 48.02
C LYS A 152 28.03 -9.48 49.47
N LYS A 153 27.96 -10.54 50.28
CA LYS A 153 27.58 -10.47 51.69
C LYS A 153 28.41 -9.41 52.46
N GLY A 154 27.74 -8.51 53.17
CA GLY A 154 28.34 -7.41 53.92
C GLY A 154 28.89 -6.25 53.08
N MET A 155 28.67 -6.23 51.77
CA MET A 155 29.14 -5.16 50.89
C MET A 155 28.00 -4.21 50.52
N SER A 156 28.26 -2.92 50.67
CA SER A 156 27.44 -1.85 50.11
C SER A 156 28.34 -0.78 49.49
N GLY A 157 27.84 -0.07 48.49
CA GLY A 157 28.63 0.93 47.78
C GLY A 157 27.96 1.47 46.53
N LEU A 158 28.66 2.38 45.86
CA LEU A 158 28.20 3.03 44.64
C LEU A 158 28.89 2.40 43.42
N VAL A 159 28.11 1.83 42.52
CA VAL A 159 28.54 1.50 41.16
C VAL A 159 28.43 2.78 40.34
N ARG A 160 29.56 3.32 39.91
CA ARG A 160 29.57 4.57 39.13
C ARG A 160 29.03 4.37 37.73
N LYS A 161 28.49 5.44 37.15
CA LYS A 161 28.27 5.60 35.70
C LYS A 161 29.54 5.24 34.94
N GLY A 162 29.40 4.54 33.82
CA GLY A 162 30.52 4.04 33.03
C GLY A 162 31.07 2.70 33.52
N PHE A 163 30.39 2.01 34.44
CA PHE A 163 30.76 0.65 34.83
C PHE A 163 30.51 -0.30 33.66
N GLN A 164 31.57 -0.94 33.19
CA GLN A 164 31.55 -1.69 31.94
C GLN A 164 31.20 -3.16 32.12
N VAL A 165 30.29 -3.66 31.29
CA VAL A 165 29.87 -5.06 31.25
C VAL A 165 29.98 -5.56 29.81
N LYS A 166 30.55 -6.75 29.60
CA LYS A 166 30.63 -7.37 28.27
C LYS A 166 29.51 -8.37 28.10
N ASN A 167 28.83 -8.35 26.96
CA ASN A 167 27.95 -9.46 26.61
C ASN A 167 28.80 -10.69 26.20
N SER A 168 28.19 -11.87 26.34
CA SER A 168 28.73 -13.12 25.82
C SER A 168 27.70 -13.70 24.86
N PRO A 169 27.70 -13.28 23.59
CA PRO A 169 26.71 -13.74 22.62
C PRO A 169 26.99 -15.20 22.25
N ALA A 170 25.97 -15.86 21.65
CA ALA A 170 26.14 -17.21 21.11
C ALA A 170 27.20 -17.24 19.99
N VAL A 171 27.75 -18.42 19.74
CA VAL A 171 28.98 -18.67 18.93
C VAL A 171 29.03 -17.84 17.64
N GLY A 172 30.03 -16.96 17.54
CA GLY A 172 30.43 -16.28 16.30
C GLY A 172 30.18 -14.78 16.24
N ALA A 173 29.41 -14.19 17.16
CA ALA A 173 29.19 -12.75 17.21
C ALA A 173 30.25 -12.01 18.04
N ASP A 174 30.56 -10.76 17.65
CA ASP A 174 31.50 -9.91 18.37
C ASP A 174 30.95 -9.49 19.73
N LYS A 175 31.84 -9.46 20.73
CA LYS A 175 31.48 -9.03 22.09
C LYS A 175 31.29 -7.52 22.11
N VAL A 176 30.10 -7.10 22.50
CA VAL A 176 29.76 -5.68 22.68
C VAL A 176 29.97 -5.29 24.15
N LEU A 177 30.58 -4.13 24.35
CA LEU A 177 30.78 -3.51 25.66
C LEU A 177 29.59 -2.60 25.96
N PHE A 178 28.93 -2.86 27.08
CA PHE A 178 27.89 -2.01 27.65
C PHE A 178 28.47 -1.23 28.83
N GLU A 179 27.86 -0.10 29.14
CA GLU A 179 28.21 0.69 30.32
C GLU A 179 26.96 1.12 31.09
N THR A 180 27.09 1.33 32.40
CA THR A 180 26.01 1.90 33.22
C THR A 180 25.78 3.36 32.85
N LEU A 181 24.52 3.74 32.63
CA LEU A 181 24.14 5.09 32.24
C LEU A 181 24.20 6.09 33.40
N ASP A 182 23.99 5.62 34.63
CA ASP A 182 23.90 6.42 35.84
C ASP A 182 24.60 5.72 37.02
N ASP A 183 24.87 6.50 38.07
CA ASP A 183 25.38 5.99 39.34
C ASP A 183 24.28 5.15 40.03
N LEU A 184 24.62 3.92 40.42
CA LEU A 184 23.71 2.97 41.07
C LEU A 184 24.23 2.61 42.47
N PHE A 185 23.43 2.87 43.50
CA PHE A 185 23.74 2.41 44.85
C PHE A 185 23.34 0.94 45.01
N VAL A 186 24.27 0.11 45.48
CA VAL A 186 24.07 -1.32 45.69
C VAL A 186 24.33 -1.64 47.15
N ASP A 187 23.45 -2.40 47.77
CA ASP A 187 23.55 -2.86 49.16
C ASP A 187 23.08 -4.31 49.26
N GLU A 188 23.76 -5.13 50.05
CA GLU A 188 23.37 -6.51 50.31
C GLU A 188 21.92 -6.62 50.81
N ALA A 189 21.47 -5.69 51.65
CA ALA A 189 20.10 -5.70 52.17
C ALA A 189 19.05 -5.60 51.05
N LEU A 190 19.42 -5.03 49.90
CA LEU A 190 18.55 -4.85 48.74
C LEU A 190 18.60 -6.03 47.77
N ASN A 191 19.55 -6.97 47.91
CA ASN A 191 19.59 -8.20 47.11
C ASN A 191 18.31 -9.05 47.26
N GLY A 192 17.66 -8.96 48.42
CA GLY A 192 16.40 -9.64 48.70
C GLY A 192 15.18 -8.91 48.17
N MET A 193 15.33 -7.63 47.77
CA MET A 193 14.24 -6.89 47.15
C MET A 193 14.11 -7.34 45.71
N ARG A 194 12.87 -7.54 45.30
CA ARG A 194 12.55 -7.97 43.95
C ARG A 194 11.58 -6.96 43.34
N PRO A 195 11.74 -6.60 42.06
CA PRO A 195 10.79 -5.74 41.38
C PRO A 195 9.36 -6.24 41.53
N ALA A 196 8.38 -5.34 41.56
CA ALA A 196 6.98 -5.75 41.53
C ALA A 196 6.72 -6.54 40.23
N GLY A 197 6.29 -7.80 40.34
CA GLY A 197 6.10 -8.68 39.18
C GLY A 197 7.35 -9.46 38.75
N TRP A 198 8.42 -9.51 39.54
CA TRP A 198 9.65 -10.26 39.20
C TRP A 198 9.44 -11.77 38.93
N ASP A 199 8.39 -12.37 39.52
CA ASP A 199 8.02 -13.78 39.32
C ASP A 199 6.96 -13.96 38.23
N LYS A 200 6.56 -12.86 37.61
CA LYS A 200 5.66 -12.84 36.47
C LYS A 200 6.53 -12.67 35.25
N SER A 201 6.51 -13.66 34.35
CA SER A 201 6.91 -13.37 32.98
C SER A 201 6.04 -12.21 32.54
N GLU A 202 6.63 -11.08 32.14
CA GLU A 202 5.94 -10.23 31.19
C GLU A 202 5.53 -11.18 30.07
N LYS A 203 4.21 -11.27 29.83
CA LYS A 203 3.60 -12.29 28.99
C LYS A 203 4.46 -12.52 27.74
N PRO A 204 4.82 -13.77 27.35
CA PRO A 204 4.80 -14.05 25.93
C PRO A 204 3.36 -13.77 25.51
N ALA A 205 3.15 -12.86 24.57
CA ALA A 205 1.83 -12.51 24.06
C ALA A 205 1.23 -13.68 23.26
N ILE A 206 0.95 -14.80 23.91
CA ILE A 206 0.18 -15.94 23.41
C ILE A 206 -0.60 -16.50 24.60
N GLU A 207 -1.55 -15.71 25.10
CA GLU A 207 -2.71 -16.26 25.81
C GLU A 207 -3.92 -15.37 25.51
N GLY A 208 -4.38 -15.57 24.27
CA GLY A 208 -5.67 -15.20 23.73
C GLY A 208 -6.17 -16.36 22.86
N LEU A 209 -6.08 -17.60 23.35
CA LEU A 209 -6.85 -18.70 22.78
C LEU A 209 -8.31 -18.51 23.18
N GLY A 210 -9.00 -17.73 22.37
CA GLY A 210 -10.43 -17.47 22.43
C GLY A 210 -10.99 -17.25 21.04
N GLY A 211 -10.70 -18.17 20.12
CA GLY A 211 -11.23 -18.17 18.77
C GLY A 211 -10.17 -18.31 17.69
N SER A 212 -9.48 -19.45 17.64
CA SER A 212 -8.90 -19.87 16.36
C SER A 212 -10.07 -20.12 15.42
N THR A 213 -10.47 -19.10 14.67
CA THR A 213 -11.01 -19.35 13.33
C THR A 213 -9.87 -20.03 12.59
N THR A 214 -9.93 -21.36 12.53
CA THR A 214 -9.12 -22.15 11.61
C THR A 214 -9.44 -21.66 10.21
N ARG A 215 -8.71 -20.63 9.76
CA ARG A 215 -8.58 -20.34 8.34
C ARG A 215 -7.98 -21.61 7.76
N GLY A 216 -8.72 -22.27 6.86
CA GLY A 216 -8.13 -23.31 6.05
C GLY A 216 -6.99 -22.65 5.28
N PHE A 217 -5.75 -22.97 5.62
CA PHE A 217 -4.63 -22.58 4.79
C PHE A 217 -4.54 -23.55 3.62
N SER A 218 -4.09 -23.06 2.47
CA SER A 218 -3.86 -23.89 1.30
C SER A 218 -2.73 -24.90 1.58
N PRO A 219 -2.74 -26.08 0.95
CA PRO A 219 -1.60 -27.01 1.01
C PRO A 219 -0.24 -26.36 0.72
N LEU A 220 -0.19 -25.35 -0.16
CA LEU A 220 1.05 -24.61 -0.45
C LEU A 220 1.58 -23.80 0.74
N ALA A 221 0.72 -23.31 1.63
CA ALA A 221 1.16 -22.62 2.84
C ALA A 221 1.99 -23.53 3.77
N HIS A 222 1.85 -24.85 3.66
CA HIS A 222 2.61 -25.82 4.44
C HIS A 222 3.94 -26.23 3.80
N LEU A 223 4.26 -25.72 2.61
CA LEU A 223 5.55 -25.97 2.01
C LEU A 223 6.69 -25.39 2.85
N PRO A 224 7.90 -25.98 2.79
CA PRO A 224 9.09 -25.41 3.39
C PRO A 224 9.37 -23.99 2.89
N VAL A 225 9.89 -23.12 3.77
CA VAL A 225 10.19 -21.72 3.43
C VAL A 225 11.15 -21.54 2.26
N ILE A 226 12.02 -22.51 1.98
CA ILE A 226 12.91 -22.47 0.81
C ILE A 226 12.15 -22.34 -0.52
N ASN A 227 10.86 -22.71 -0.57
CA ASN A 227 10.02 -22.57 -1.76
C ASN A 227 9.52 -21.13 -1.98
N ILE A 228 9.83 -20.17 -1.09
CA ILE A 228 9.63 -18.75 -1.37
C ILE A 228 10.80 -18.26 -2.22
N GLN A 229 10.48 -17.51 -3.28
CA GLN A 229 11.48 -16.99 -4.20
C GLN A 229 12.53 -16.17 -3.46
N ASP A 230 13.80 -16.48 -3.75
CA ASP A 230 15.02 -15.84 -3.24
C ASP A 230 15.37 -16.07 -1.75
N ILE A 231 14.72 -17.02 -1.06
CA ILE A 231 15.19 -17.50 0.24
C ILE A 231 16.45 -18.36 0.07
N GLY A 232 16.37 -19.37 -0.80
CA GLY A 232 17.48 -20.31 -1.02
C GLY A 232 17.97 -21.00 0.26
N THR A 233 19.08 -21.73 0.17
CA THR A 233 19.60 -22.52 1.30
C THR A 233 20.23 -21.68 2.41
N VAL A 234 20.73 -20.49 2.06
CA VAL A 234 21.41 -19.57 2.99
C VAL A 234 20.42 -18.99 4.00
N TYR A 235 19.30 -18.43 3.54
CA TYR A 235 18.31 -17.85 4.44
C TYR A 235 17.45 -18.91 5.12
N GLN A 236 17.19 -20.05 4.47
CA GLN A 236 16.49 -21.18 5.09
C GLN A 236 17.11 -21.59 6.43
N THR A 237 18.43 -21.80 6.47
CA THR A 237 19.12 -22.25 7.69
C THR A 237 18.99 -21.24 8.83
N ALA A 238 18.97 -19.95 8.52
CA ALA A 238 18.78 -18.90 9.52
C ALA A 238 17.34 -18.87 10.06
N LEU A 239 16.36 -19.07 9.19
CA LEU A 239 14.93 -19.05 9.55
C LEU A 239 14.52 -20.30 10.34
N GLU A 240 15.02 -21.48 9.97
CA GLU A 240 14.75 -22.73 10.70
C GLU A 240 15.26 -22.67 12.14
N ARG A 241 16.39 -22.00 12.39
CA ARG A 241 16.91 -21.77 13.76
C ARG A 241 15.99 -20.91 14.62
N LEU A 242 15.16 -20.08 13.99
CA LEU A 242 14.16 -19.22 14.64
C LEU A 242 12.79 -19.91 14.73
N GLY A 243 12.70 -21.19 14.33
CA GLY A 243 11.44 -21.95 14.34
C GLY A 243 10.53 -21.69 13.14
N ILE A 244 11.00 -20.97 12.13
CA ILE A 244 10.25 -20.66 10.91
C ILE A 244 10.62 -21.71 9.85
N VAL A 245 9.75 -22.73 9.69
CA VAL A 245 10.03 -23.90 8.85
C VAL A 245 9.16 -23.95 7.61
N SER A 246 7.96 -23.36 7.65
CA SER A 246 6.97 -23.35 6.57
C SER A 246 6.58 -21.94 6.13
N ILE A 247 6.03 -21.81 4.91
CA ILE A 247 5.51 -20.53 4.37
C ILE A 247 4.48 -19.91 5.33
N ARG A 248 3.64 -20.75 5.94
CA ARG A 248 2.65 -20.35 6.95
C ARG A 248 3.28 -19.67 8.16
N ASP A 249 4.44 -20.12 8.61
CA ASP A 249 5.06 -19.56 9.81
C ASP A 249 5.42 -18.08 9.61
N PHE A 250 5.70 -17.65 8.37
CA PHE A 250 5.91 -16.23 8.04
C PHE A 250 4.64 -15.37 8.05
N TYR A 251 3.46 -15.99 7.94
CA TYR A 251 2.20 -15.26 7.87
C TYR A 251 1.92 -14.50 9.18
N ASP A 252 2.14 -15.18 10.32
CA ASP A 252 1.86 -14.64 11.65
C ASP A 252 3.07 -13.95 12.31
N VAL A 253 4.28 -14.17 11.79
CA VAL A 253 5.51 -13.62 12.38
C VAL A 253 5.68 -12.14 12.01
N ASP A 254 6.06 -11.34 12.99
CA ASP A 254 6.47 -9.96 12.79
C ASP A 254 7.94 -9.91 12.31
N PRO A 255 8.25 -9.39 11.10
CA PRO A 255 9.62 -9.25 10.61
C PRO A 255 10.55 -8.48 11.57
N GLU A 256 10.02 -7.53 12.33
CA GLU A 256 10.81 -6.75 13.30
C GLU A 256 11.25 -7.60 14.51
N SER A 257 10.56 -8.71 14.80
CA SER A 257 10.96 -9.66 15.84
C SER A 257 12.12 -10.57 15.41
N LEU A 258 12.51 -10.56 14.12
CA LEU A 258 13.53 -11.44 13.54
C LEU A 258 14.86 -10.73 13.26
N THR A 259 15.14 -9.61 13.93
CA THR A 259 16.37 -8.83 13.71
C THR A 259 17.65 -9.62 13.99
N ASP A 260 17.59 -10.65 14.84
CA ASP A 260 18.72 -11.52 15.17
C ASP A 260 18.98 -12.63 14.13
N SER A 261 18.19 -12.70 13.06
CA SER A 261 18.33 -13.68 11.98
C SER A 261 19.57 -13.49 11.11
N GLY A 262 20.20 -12.31 11.14
CA GLY A 262 21.24 -11.93 10.18
C GLY A 262 20.69 -11.59 8.78
N ILE A 263 19.37 -11.55 8.62
CA ILE A 263 18.67 -11.15 7.39
C ILE A 263 18.26 -9.67 7.53
N GLY A 264 18.51 -8.86 6.50
CA GLY A 264 18.11 -7.45 6.52
C GLY A 264 16.59 -7.29 6.63
N ILE A 265 16.13 -6.31 7.42
CA ILE A 265 14.70 -6.11 7.71
C ILE A 265 13.84 -5.95 6.44
N THR A 266 14.34 -5.24 5.44
CA THR A 266 13.67 -5.09 4.13
C THR A 266 13.42 -6.44 3.46
N ARG A 267 14.38 -7.36 3.57
CA ARG A 267 14.29 -8.70 2.97
C ARG A 267 13.33 -9.59 3.74
N LEU A 268 13.26 -9.47 5.06
CA LEU A 268 12.25 -10.15 5.89
C LEU A 268 10.83 -9.67 5.54
N TRP A 269 10.64 -8.37 5.34
CA TRP A 269 9.36 -7.81 4.86
C TRP A 269 8.99 -8.32 3.46
N GLU A 270 9.97 -8.42 2.56
CA GLU A 270 9.75 -9.00 1.23
C GLU A 270 9.29 -10.48 1.32
N PHE A 271 9.96 -11.29 2.14
CA PHE A 271 9.58 -12.70 2.34
C PHE A 271 8.19 -12.82 2.97
N LYS A 272 7.85 -11.96 3.93
CA LYS A 272 6.49 -11.92 4.50
C LYS A 272 5.44 -11.54 3.47
N ALA A 273 5.69 -10.54 2.63
CA ALA A 273 4.75 -10.15 1.57
C ALA A 273 4.51 -11.29 0.57
N LYS A 274 5.57 -12.00 0.17
CA LYS A 274 5.47 -13.20 -0.68
C LYS A 274 4.67 -14.31 0.00
N ALA A 275 4.95 -14.60 1.29
CA ALA A 275 4.21 -15.60 2.07
C ALA A 275 2.72 -15.25 2.23
N MET A 276 2.40 -13.98 2.51
CA MET A 276 1.01 -13.50 2.58
C MET A 276 0.28 -13.68 1.26
N THR A 277 0.92 -13.32 0.14
CA THR A 277 0.34 -13.49 -1.20
C THR A 277 0.02 -14.96 -1.49
N ILE A 278 0.88 -15.89 -1.10
CA ILE A 278 0.65 -17.34 -1.25
C ILE A 278 -0.47 -17.84 -0.33
N CYS A 279 -0.50 -17.39 0.93
CA CYS A 279 -1.46 -17.84 1.94
C CYS A 279 -2.87 -17.27 1.73
N ASP A 280 -2.99 -16.03 1.26
CA ASP A 280 -4.27 -15.34 1.04
C ASP A 280 -4.87 -15.61 -0.34
N PHE A 281 -4.14 -16.27 -1.24
CA PHE A 281 -4.66 -16.62 -2.55
C PHE A 281 -5.82 -17.62 -2.41
N GLN A 282 -7.00 -17.21 -2.84
CA GLN A 282 -8.19 -18.06 -2.88
C GLN A 282 -8.79 -18.01 -4.28
N PRO A 283 -8.61 -19.06 -5.11
CA PRO A 283 -9.35 -19.13 -6.35
C PRO A 283 -10.83 -19.38 -6.00
N GLY A 284 -11.73 -18.69 -6.70
CA GLY A 284 -13.16 -18.88 -6.50
C GLY A 284 -13.64 -20.30 -6.85
N ALA A 285 -14.88 -20.60 -6.48
CA ALA A 285 -15.51 -21.91 -6.67
C ALA A 285 -15.62 -22.31 -8.15
N GLU A 286 -15.70 -21.30 -9.02
CA GLU A 286 -15.86 -21.40 -10.46
C GLU A 286 -14.65 -22.02 -11.19
N TRP A 287 -13.55 -22.29 -10.49
CA TRP A 287 -12.32 -22.88 -11.05
C TRP A 287 -12.09 -24.34 -10.69
N GLU A 288 -13.09 -25.05 -10.15
CA GLU A 288 -12.98 -26.47 -9.76
C GLU A 288 -12.52 -27.38 -10.92
N LEU A 289 -12.86 -27.06 -12.17
CA LEU A 289 -12.43 -27.81 -13.36
C LEU A 289 -10.92 -27.70 -13.65
N LEU A 290 -10.29 -26.60 -13.23
CA LEU A 290 -8.84 -26.37 -13.40
C LEU A 290 -8.04 -26.83 -12.18
N ALA A 291 -8.68 -27.32 -11.12
CA ALA A 291 -8.01 -27.77 -9.90
C ALA A 291 -6.80 -28.72 -10.14
N PRO A 292 -6.85 -29.73 -11.04
CA PRO A 292 -5.71 -30.61 -11.25
C PRO A 292 -4.61 -30.02 -12.15
N TRP A 293 -4.83 -28.87 -12.78
CA TRP A 293 -3.87 -28.27 -13.71
C TRP A 293 -2.72 -27.61 -12.96
N HIS A 294 -1.52 -27.66 -13.55
CA HIS A 294 -0.37 -26.95 -13.04
C HIS A 294 -0.54 -25.43 -13.23
N LEU A 295 -0.02 -24.65 -12.29
CA LEU A 295 -0.10 -23.19 -12.35
C LEU A 295 0.55 -22.62 -13.61
N ALA A 296 1.71 -23.16 -13.98
CA ALA A 296 2.41 -22.76 -15.20
C ALA A 296 1.56 -23.02 -16.46
N ASP A 297 0.93 -24.20 -16.56
CA ASP A 297 0.10 -24.57 -17.72
C ASP A 297 -1.11 -23.63 -17.86
N ILE A 298 -1.75 -23.27 -16.74
CA ILE A 298 -2.88 -22.33 -16.75
C ILE A 298 -2.46 -20.95 -17.28
N VAL A 299 -1.27 -20.47 -16.91
CA VAL A 299 -0.77 -19.15 -17.35
C VAL A 299 -0.38 -19.13 -18.83
N PHE A 300 0.09 -20.26 -19.39
CA PHE A 300 0.47 -20.35 -20.81
C PHE A 300 -0.68 -20.72 -21.76
N GLU A 301 -1.81 -21.19 -21.23
CA GLU A 301 -2.99 -21.51 -22.03
C GLU A 301 -3.68 -20.25 -22.58
N ASP A 302 -4.35 -20.36 -23.72
CA ASP A 302 -5.11 -19.23 -24.28
C ASP A 302 -6.37 -18.95 -23.45
N ALA A 303 -6.63 -17.67 -23.13
CA ALA A 303 -7.75 -17.28 -22.27
C ALA A 303 -9.12 -17.66 -22.90
N ALA A 304 -9.25 -17.68 -24.22
CA ALA A 304 -10.48 -18.11 -24.88
C ALA A 304 -10.69 -19.63 -24.78
N SER A 305 -9.61 -20.42 -24.81
CA SER A 305 -9.65 -21.85 -24.53
C SER A 305 -10.09 -22.13 -23.09
N LEU A 306 -9.52 -21.42 -22.10
CA LEU A 306 -9.91 -21.55 -20.69
C LEU A 306 -11.36 -21.13 -20.42
N ALA A 307 -11.82 -20.04 -21.05
CA ALA A 307 -13.21 -19.58 -20.96
C ALA A 307 -14.18 -20.63 -21.51
N THR A 308 -13.82 -21.27 -22.63
CA THR A 308 -14.62 -22.34 -23.22
C THR A 308 -14.66 -23.59 -22.32
N LEU A 309 -13.54 -23.94 -21.70
CA LEU A 309 -13.42 -25.12 -20.84
C LEU A 309 -14.15 -24.95 -19.49
N THR A 310 -14.13 -23.75 -18.93
CA THR A 310 -14.65 -23.47 -17.57
C THR A 310 -16.03 -22.82 -17.55
N GLU A 311 -16.58 -22.47 -18.71
CA GLU A 311 -17.83 -21.71 -18.85
C GLU A 311 -17.78 -20.29 -18.21
N ASN A 312 -16.57 -19.77 -17.93
CA ASN A 312 -16.36 -18.42 -17.42
C ASN A 312 -16.12 -17.41 -18.56
N THR A 313 -16.08 -16.11 -18.22
CA THR A 313 -15.76 -15.08 -19.22
C THR A 313 -14.26 -15.03 -19.51
N ILE A 314 -13.88 -14.54 -20.69
CA ILE A 314 -12.46 -14.33 -21.05
C ILE A 314 -11.79 -13.40 -20.04
N ASP A 315 -12.47 -12.34 -19.61
CA ASP A 315 -11.96 -11.39 -18.62
C ASP A 315 -11.68 -12.07 -17.26
N ASP A 316 -12.54 -12.99 -16.82
CA ASP A 316 -12.34 -13.76 -15.58
C ASP A 316 -11.13 -14.70 -15.69
N CYS A 317 -10.95 -15.34 -16.86
CA CYS A 317 -9.78 -16.19 -17.13
C CYS A 317 -8.48 -15.38 -17.16
N GLU A 318 -8.46 -14.21 -17.81
CA GLU A 318 -7.30 -13.32 -17.80
C GLU A 318 -6.97 -12.84 -16.38
N ALA A 319 -7.99 -12.50 -15.58
CA ALA A 319 -7.80 -12.10 -14.18
C ALA A 319 -7.20 -13.24 -13.33
N LEU A 320 -7.65 -14.48 -13.53
CA LEU A 320 -7.07 -15.66 -12.90
C LEU A 320 -5.60 -15.84 -13.32
N GLN A 321 -5.31 -15.78 -14.62
CA GLN A 321 -3.95 -15.94 -15.15
C GLN A 321 -2.98 -14.90 -14.58
N VAL A 322 -3.40 -13.64 -14.50
CA VAL A 322 -2.60 -12.56 -13.88
C VAL A 322 -2.34 -12.87 -12.40
N SER A 323 -3.35 -13.36 -11.68
CA SER A 323 -3.23 -13.68 -10.26
C SER A 323 -2.29 -14.88 -10.03
N ILE A 324 -2.34 -15.90 -10.89
CA ILE A 324 -1.43 -17.05 -10.86
C ILE A 324 -0.01 -16.63 -11.27
N ALA A 325 0.16 -15.78 -12.27
CA ALA A 325 1.46 -15.26 -12.68
C ALA A 325 2.15 -14.48 -11.55
N LEU A 326 1.38 -13.76 -10.72
CA LEU A 326 1.92 -13.09 -9.52
C LEU A 326 2.45 -14.09 -8.48
N LEU A 327 1.82 -15.27 -8.35
CA LEU A 327 2.36 -16.35 -7.50
C LEU A 327 3.70 -16.88 -8.01
N GLY A 328 3.94 -16.85 -9.32
CA GLY A 328 5.24 -17.16 -9.93
C GLY A 328 6.37 -16.22 -9.50
N ALA A 329 6.05 -14.99 -9.06
CA ALA A 329 7.00 -14.06 -8.46
C ALA A 329 7.12 -14.22 -6.92
N CYS A 330 6.36 -15.14 -6.32
CA CYS A 330 6.39 -15.41 -4.88
C CYS A 330 7.01 -16.78 -4.57
N LEU A 331 6.79 -17.77 -5.44
CA LEU A 331 7.32 -19.12 -5.32
C LEU A 331 8.63 -19.28 -6.10
N ASP A 332 9.50 -20.16 -5.61
CA ASP A 332 10.68 -20.59 -6.37
C ASP A 332 10.24 -21.37 -7.62
N GLN A 333 11.01 -21.26 -8.71
CA GLN A 333 10.61 -21.77 -10.03
C GLN A 333 10.20 -23.26 -10.01
N PRO A 334 10.94 -24.19 -9.38
CA PRO A 334 10.57 -25.60 -9.35
C PRO A 334 9.28 -25.86 -8.55
N ALA A 335 9.06 -25.08 -7.49
CA ALA A 335 7.84 -25.18 -6.68
C ALA A 335 6.62 -24.66 -7.44
N TYR A 336 6.78 -23.57 -8.19
CA TYR A 336 5.74 -23.01 -9.04
C TYR A 336 5.33 -23.94 -10.18
N GLU A 337 6.30 -24.56 -10.86
CA GLU A 337 6.03 -25.50 -11.96
C GLU A 337 5.29 -26.78 -11.50
N GLN A 338 5.58 -27.24 -10.27
CA GLN A 338 4.94 -28.43 -9.71
C GLN A 338 3.61 -28.14 -9.00
N ALA A 339 3.37 -26.88 -8.65
CA ALA A 339 2.15 -26.48 -7.95
C ALA A 339 0.92 -26.65 -8.86
N THR A 340 -0.18 -27.13 -8.28
CA THR A 340 -1.47 -27.22 -8.95
C THR A 340 -2.48 -26.26 -8.32
N LEU A 341 -3.53 -25.90 -9.07
CA LEU A 341 -4.58 -25.00 -8.56
C LEU A 341 -5.30 -25.59 -7.34
N ALA A 342 -5.44 -26.93 -7.26
CA ALA A 342 -5.98 -27.63 -6.10
C ALA A 342 -5.17 -27.40 -4.83
N GLN A 343 -3.85 -27.21 -4.94
CA GLN A 343 -2.99 -26.94 -3.79
C GLN A 343 -3.07 -25.48 -3.30
N LEU A 344 -3.67 -24.59 -4.09
CA LEU A 344 -4.05 -23.23 -3.68
C LEU A 344 -5.44 -23.19 -3.04
N GLN A 345 -6.31 -24.15 -3.37
CA GLN A 345 -7.62 -24.28 -2.74
C GLN A 345 -7.43 -24.79 -1.31
N ALA A 346 -7.62 -23.90 -0.33
CA ALA A 346 -7.77 -24.32 1.06
C ALA A 346 -8.87 -25.39 1.14
N PRO A 347 -8.67 -26.50 1.89
CA PRO A 347 -9.74 -27.44 2.11
C PRO A 347 -10.92 -26.67 2.68
N ARG A 348 -12.05 -26.68 1.97
CA ARG A 348 -13.31 -26.13 2.47
C ARG A 348 -13.62 -26.90 3.75
N VAL A 349 -13.21 -26.34 4.89
CA VAL A 349 -13.87 -26.65 6.13
C VAL A 349 -15.25 -26.05 5.92
N THR A 350 -16.20 -26.89 5.52
CA THR A 350 -17.61 -26.60 5.69
C THR A 350 -17.80 -26.52 7.20
N ILE A 351 -17.48 -25.37 7.77
CA ILE A 351 -18.00 -25.00 9.06
C ILE A 351 -19.48 -24.90 8.76
N GLU A 352 -20.26 -25.92 9.14
CA GLU A 352 -21.66 -25.72 9.45
C GLU A 352 -21.66 -24.57 10.46
N THR A 353 -21.88 -23.36 9.96
CA THR A 353 -22.01 -22.16 10.78
C THR A 353 -23.36 -22.21 11.47
N ASP A 354 -23.50 -23.16 12.39
CA ASP A 354 -24.46 -23.14 13.48
C ASP A 354 -23.90 -22.35 14.67
N PHE A 355 -22.98 -21.40 14.42
CA PHE A 355 -22.72 -20.32 15.36
C PHE A 355 -23.89 -19.33 15.29
N VAL A 356 -24.92 -19.65 16.06
CA VAL A 356 -26.00 -18.71 16.40
C VAL A 356 -25.37 -17.56 17.18
N LEU A 357 -24.98 -16.49 16.47
CA LEU A 357 -24.77 -15.19 17.10
C LEU A 357 -26.07 -14.86 17.83
N SER A 358 -25.98 -14.64 19.13
CA SER A 358 -27.12 -14.19 19.92
C SER A 358 -27.66 -12.92 19.26
N PRO A 359 -28.89 -12.93 18.73
CA PRO A 359 -29.38 -11.82 17.96
C PRO A 359 -29.48 -10.56 18.82
N TRP A 360 -29.13 -9.41 18.26
CA TRP A 360 -29.33 -8.13 18.92
C TRP A 360 -30.82 -7.87 19.05
N ARG A 361 -31.31 -7.70 20.29
CA ARG A 361 -32.74 -7.43 20.52
C ARG A 361 -32.99 -5.94 20.62
N ALA A 362 -33.77 -5.40 19.68
CA ALA A 362 -34.24 -4.02 19.78
C ALA A 362 -35.42 -3.93 20.75
N GLY A 363 -35.42 -2.92 21.64
CA GLY A 363 -36.55 -2.71 22.57
C GLY A 363 -37.89 -2.43 21.86
N LYS A 364 -37.83 -1.81 20.67
CA LYS A 364 -38.98 -1.55 19.78
C LYS A 364 -38.75 -2.19 18.42
N LYS A 365 -39.82 -2.43 17.65
CA LYS A 365 -39.73 -2.99 16.29
C LYS A 365 -38.77 -2.12 15.46
N PRO A 366 -37.62 -2.66 15.03
CA PRO A 366 -36.59 -1.86 14.39
C PRO A 366 -37.05 -1.47 12.97
N ARG A 367 -36.97 -0.18 12.62
CA ARG A 367 -37.28 0.33 11.27
C ARG A 367 -36.06 0.21 10.37
N VAL A 368 -35.58 -1.01 10.19
CA VAL A 368 -34.31 -1.31 9.53
C VAL A 368 -34.52 -2.45 8.54
N THR A 369 -33.78 -2.46 7.45
CA THR A 369 -33.88 -3.51 6.41
C THR A 369 -32.54 -4.21 6.24
N PRO A 370 -32.53 -5.51 5.89
CA PRO A 370 -31.31 -6.20 5.48
C PRO A 370 -30.51 -5.38 4.46
N GLY A 371 -29.19 -5.33 4.62
CA GLY A 371 -28.28 -4.54 3.79
C GLY A 371 -28.05 -3.10 4.26
N GLN A 372 -28.81 -2.59 5.25
CA GLN A 372 -28.52 -1.26 5.83
C GLN A 372 -27.29 -1.30 6.75
N VAL A 373 -26.54 -0.21 6.74
CA VAL A 373 -25.40 -0.01 7.65
C VAL A 373 -25.90 0.49 9.01
N ALA A 374 -25.42 -0.13 10.07
CA ALA A 374 -25.60 0.26 11.46
C ALA A 374 -24.24 0.51 12.12
N LEU A 375 -24.25 1.04 13.33
CA LEU A 375 -23.03 1.26 14.13
C LEU A 375 -23.14 0.47 15.44
N VAL A 376 -22.15 -0.33 15.75
CA VAL A 376 -21.96 -0.86 17.12
C VAL A 376 -21.04 0.12 17.84
N TYR A 377 -21.48 0.62 19.00
CA TYR A 377 -20.71 1.58 19.80
C TYR A 377 -20.37 0.98 21.16
N HIS A 378 -19.08 0.90 21.47
CA HIS A 378 -18.56 0.48 22.77
C HIS A 378 -18.48 1.69 23.70
N GLN A 379 -19.32 1.74 24.74
CA GLN A 379 -19.38 2.92 25.61
C GLN A 379 -18.14 3.08 26.50
N ALA A 380 -17.55 1.97 26.96
CA ALA A 380 -16.42 2.00 27.90
C ALA A 380 -15.14 2.57 27.25
N ASP A 381 -14.91 2.25 25.98
CA ASP A 381 -13.68 2.64 25.26
C ASP A 381 -13.88 3.80 24.27
N ASP A 382 -15.10 4.34 24.16
CA ASP A 382 -15.48 5.36 23.16
C ASP A 382 -15.14 4.93 21.71
N ARG A 383 -15.30 3.64 21.40
CA ARG A 383 -15.01 3.06 20.08
C ARG A 383 -16.29 2.74 19.32
N ALA A 384 -16.25 2.87 18.00
CA ALA A 384 -17.42 2.59 17.16
C ALA A 384 -17.01 1.85 15.88
N GLU A 385 -17.79 0.83 15.51
CA GLU A 385 -17.57 0.07 14.28
C GLU A 385 -18.83 0.03 13.42
N ALA A 386 -18.64 0.25 12.12
CA ALA A 386 -19.71 0.16 11.14
C ALA A 386 -19.96 -1.30 10.76
N VAL A 387 -21.22 -1.72 10.80
CA VAL A 387 -21.67 -3.10 10.54
C VAL A 387 -22.84 -3.09 9.57
N SER A 388 -23.01 -4.15 8.79
CA SER A 388 -24.17 -4.30 7.90
C SER A 388 -25.22 -5.20 8.53
N ILE A 389 -26.50 -4.91 8.34
CA ILE A 389 -27.59 -5.74 8.88
C ILE A 389 -27.81 -6.93 7.95
N ALA A 390 -27.66 -8.14 8.47
CA ALA A 390 -27.87 -9.39 7.73
C ALA A 390 -29.37 -9.72 7.65
N GLU A 391 -30.04 -9.72 8.80
CA GLU A 391 -31.41 -10.22 8.94
C GLU A 391 -32.13 -9.45 10.04
N VAL A 392 -33.43 -9.26 9.87
CA VAL A 392 -34.32 -8.62 10.86
C VAL A 392 -35.52 -9.51 11.05
N ASP A 393 -35.63 -10.12 12.22
CA ASP A 393 -36.80 -10.90 12.59
C ASP A 393 -37.91 -9.93 13.06
N ALA A 394 -39.01 -9.91 12.33
CA ALA A 394 -40.13 -9.01 12.57
C ALA A 394 -40.90 -9.35 13.87
N ASP A 395 -40.85 -10.60 14.32
CA ASP A 395 -41.63 -11.12 15.44
C ASP A 395 -40.82 -11.12 16.73
N SER A 396 -39.55 -11.55 16.67
CA SER A 396 -38.68 -11.62 17.85
C SER A 396 -37.89 -10.33 18.15
N LYS A 397 -37.97 -9.34 17.24
CA LYS A 397 -37.18 -8.09 17.25
C LYS A 397 -35.65 -8.33 17.25
N ALA A 398 -35.24 -9.51 16.81
CA ALA A 398 -33.86 -9.89 16.62
C ALA A 398 -33.28 -9.22 15.38
N ILE A 399 -32.05 -8.70 15.50
CA ILE A 399 -31.25 -8.17 14.41
C ILE A 399 -29.95 -8.97 14.36
N ARG A 400 -29.65 -9.55 13.19
CA ARG A 400 -28.36 -10.19 12.92
C ARG A 400 -27.50 -9.26 12.09
N LEU A 401 -26.21 -9.22 12.38
CA LEU A 401 -25.23 -8.34 11.75
C LEU A 401 -24.25 -9.17 10.91
N LEU A 402 -23.87 -8.66 9.75
CA LEU A 402 -22.76 -9.17 8.96
C LEU A 402 -21.44 -8.60 9.49
N PRO A 403 -20.36 -9.40 9.50
CA PRO A 403 -19.02 -8.87 9.71
C PRO A 403 -18.69 -7.81 8.66
N SER A 404 -18.02 -6.73 9.09
CA SER A 404 -17.38 -5.79 8.18
C SER A 404 -16.06 -6.41 7.69
N PRO A 405 -15.72 -6.29 6.40
CA PRO A 405 -14.43 -6.76 5.89
C PRO A 405 -13.25 -5.89 6.34
N LEU A 406 -13.52 -4.74 6.99
CA LEU A 406 -12.49 -3.76 7.35
C LEU A 406 -11.97 -3.90 8.79
N GLU A 407 -12.78 -4.34 9.75
CA GLU A 407 -12.38 -4.56 11.16
C GLU A 407 -13.31 -5.59 11.85
N TYR A 408 -12.76 -6.41 12.74
CA TYR A 408 -13.44 -7.54 13.40
C TYR A 408 -13.63 -7.36 14.93
N SER A 409 -13.26 -6.21 15.51
CA SER A 409 -13.07 -6.12 16.96
C SER A 409 -14.37 -5.97 17.76
N TRP A 410 -15.48 -5.56 17.13
CA TRP A 410 -16.78 -5.47 17.83
C TRP A 410 -17.32 -6.78 18.41
N ARG A 411 -16.84 -7.93 17.91
CA ARG A 411 -17.27 -9.26 18.37
C ARG A 411 -16.69 -9.64 19.73
N GLU A 412 -15.59 -9.02 20.11
CA GLU A 412 -14.89 -9.27 21.36
C GLU A 412 -15.41 -8.37 22.50
N TRP A 413 -16.30 -7.42 22.18
CA TRP A 413 -16.85 -6.49 23.15
C TRP A 413 -17.84 -7.19 24.09
N PRO A 414 -17.76 -6.94 25.41
CA PRO A 414 -18.68 -7.51 26.38
C PRO A 414 -20.15 -7.21 26.06
N LEU A 415 -20.98 -8.26 26.06
CA LEU A 415 -22.45 -8.16 25.92
C LEU A 415 -23.03 -7.35 27.09
N GLY A 416 -23.28 -6.06 26.87
CA GLY A 416 -23.79 -5.11 27.87
C GLY A 416 -23.17 -3.71 27.75
N GLU A 417 -21.96 -3.61 27.20
CA GLU A 417 -21.22 -2.36 27.03
C GLU A 417 -21.28 -1.82 25.59
N ALA A 418 -21.62 -2.71 24.65
CA ALA A 418 -21.85 -2.40 23.26
C ALA A 418 -23.32 -2.05 22.99
N VAL A 419 -23.57 -0.92 22.34
CA VAL A 419 -24.91 -0.45 21.93
C VAL A 419 -25.00 -0.39 20.42
N LEU A 420 -25.93 -1.15 19.85
CA LEU A 420 -26.27 -1.04 18.43
C LEU A 420 -27.10 0.23 18.18
N ARG A 421 -26.48 1.21 17.50
CA ARG A 421 -27.15 2.41 17.03
C ARG A 421 -27.51 2.25 15.56
N VAL A 422 -28.81 2.07 15.31
CA VAL A 422 -29.34 2.13 13.95
C VAL A 422 -30.04 3.47 13.75
N VAL A 423 -29.49 4.28 12.85
CA VAL A 423 -30.09 5.58 12.48
C VAL A 423 -30.24 5.61 10.97
N SER A 424 -31.47 5.80 10.50
CA SER A 424 -31.84 5.70 9.07
C SER A 424 -31.17 6.71 8.14
N ARG A 425 -30.39 7.66 8.67
CA ARG A 425 -29.67 8.68 7.89
C ARG A 425 -28.37 9.11 8.58
N TRP A 426 -27.26 8.44 8.28
CA TRP A 426 -25.94 9.08 8.38
C TRP A 426 -25.78 10.06 7.22
N LYS A 427 -26.46 11.20 7.32
CA LYS A 427 -26.17 12.42 6.56
C LYS A 427 -26.02 13.55 7.56
N ARG A 428 -24.90 13.59 8.28
CA ARG A 428 -24.38 14.93 8.59
C ARG A 428 -23.80 15.43 7.27
N LYS A 429 -24.51 16.34 6.60
CA LYS A 429 -23.92 17.11 5.51
C LYS A 429 -22.62 17.71 6.05
N SER A 430 -21.52 17.53 5.33
CA SER A 430 -20.28 18.25 5.58
C SER A 430 -20.62 19.73 5.75
N TRP A 431 -20.28 20.32 6.89
CA TRP A 431 -20.49 21.76 7.08
C TRP A 431 -19.53 22.48 6.13
N LEU A 432 -20.04 23.43 5.35
CA LEU A 432 -19.18 24.33 4.58
C LEU A 432 -18.50 25.30 5.55
N ASN A 433 -17.18 25.17 5.70
CA ASN A 433 -16.31 26.07 6.46
C ASN A 433 -15.10 26.45 5.58
N GLY A 434 -14.50 27.63 5.81
CA GLY A 434 -13.34 28.15 5.08
C GLY A 434 -13.58 29.56 4.50
N ASP A 435 -12.53 30.15 3.94
CA ASP A 435 -12.43 31.59 3.64
C ASP A 435 -13.35 32.07 2.49
N ASP A 436 -13.91 31.15 1.70
CA ASP A 436 -14.82 31.46 0.57
C ASP A 436 -16.28 31.05 0.83
N VAL A 437 -16.67 30.89 2.10
CA VAL A 437 -18.02 30.45 2.48
C VAL A 437 -18.83 31.61 3.04
N VAL A 438 -19.85 32.03 2.30
CA VAL A 438 -20.84 33.02 2.73
C VAL A 438 -21.96 32.33 3.49
N ARG A 439 -22.27 32.81 4.70
CA ARG A 439 -23.41 32.34 5.49
C ARG A 439 -24.56 33.33 5.39
N THR A 440 -25.73 32.80 5.12
CA THR A 440 -27.00 33.53 5.06
C THR A 440 -27.76 33.38 6.38
N ALA A 441 -28.49 34.42 6.77
CA ALA A 441 -29.28 34.40 8.01
C ALA A 441 -30.44 33.37 7.92
N GLU A 442 -31.10 33.32 6.76
CA GLU A 442 -32.23 32.45 6.46
C GLU A 442 -31.86 31.33 5.49
N ALA A 443 -32.74 30.33 5.35
CA ALA A 443 -32.47 29.24 4.43
C ALA A 443 -32.60 29.71 2.97
N HIS A 444 -31.60 29.44 2.14
CA HIS A 444 -31.64 29.75 0.71
C HIS A 444 -32.08 28.54 -0.12
N GLY A 445 -32.72 28.77 -1.27
CA GLY A 445 -33.08 27.74 -2.26
C GLY A 445 -32.02 27.49 -3.34
N LEU A 446 -30.84 28.08 -3.19
CA LEU A 446 -29.79 28.10 -4.21
C LEU A 446 -29.05 26.76 -4.33
N THR A 447 -28.62 26.42 -5.54
CA THR A 447 -27.89 25.19 -5.89
C THR A 447 -26.53 25.51 -6.51
N ALA A 448 -25.63 24.53 -6.51
CA ALA A 448 -24.35 24.65 -7.22
C ALA A 448 -24.58 24.99 -8.71
N GLY A 449 -23.84 25.96 -9.23
CA GLY A 449 -23.98 26.50 -10.58
C GLY A 449 -24.88 27.72 -10.70
N ALA A 450 -25.66 28.07 -9.67
CA ALA A 450 -26.41 29.33 -9.65
C ALA A 450 -25.46 30.54 -9.59
N TYR A 451 -25.86 31.65 -10.19
CA TYR A 451 -25.17 32.94 -10.03
C TYR A 451 -25.93 33.77 -9.01
N ILE A 452 -25.19 34.38 -8.09
CA ILE A 452 -25.73 35.33 -7.13
C ILE A 452 -25.14 36.70 -7.37
N CYS A 453 -25.93 37.74 -7.07
CA CYS A 453 -25.44 39.11 -7.03
C CYS A 453 -25.75 39.76 -5.69
N TRP A 454 -24.82 40.57 -5.19
CA TRP A 454 -25.03 41.34 -3.97
C TRP A 454 -24.38 42.73 -4.10
N LYS A 455 -24.77 43.64 -3.21
CA LYS A 455 -24.12 44.95 -3.05
C LYS A 455 -23.39 44.97 -1.73
N ASP A 456 -22.27 45.69 -1.69
CA ASP A 456 -21.66 46.06 -0.42
C ASP A 456 -22.59 47.06 0.30
N GLU A 457 -22.74 46.89 1.61
CA GLU A 457 -23.52 47.81 2.45
C GLU A 457 -22.86 49.21 2.48
N ASN A 458 -21.54 49.28 2.29
CA ASN A 458 -20.77 50.53 2.27
C ASN A 458 -20.67 51.18 0.89
N ASP A 459 -20.89 50.43 -0.19
CA ASP A 459 -20.91 50.95 -1.57
C ASP A 459 -22.09 50.37 -2.36
N SER A 460 -23.24 51.03 -2.21
CA SER A 460 -24.47 50.64 -2.91
C SER A 460 -24.43 50.84 -4.43
N SER A 461 -23.34 51.41 -4.98
CA SER A 461 -23.20 51.63 -6.42
C SER A 461 -22.62 50.43 -7.18
N GLN A 462 -21.95 49.51 -6.49
CA GLN A 462 -21.31 48.35 -7.10
C GLN A 462 -22.08 47.05 -6.82
N TYR A 463 -22.31 46.27 -7.88
CA TYR A 463 -22.84 44.91 -7.78
C TYR A 463 -21.70 43.91 -7.96
N HIS A 464 -21.56 43.00 -7.01
CA HIS A 464 -20.69 41.85 -7.13
C HIS A 464 -21.48 40.65 -7.63
N TYR A 465 -20.85 39.83 -8.48
CA TYR A 465 -21.43 38.60 -9.01
C TYR A 465 -20.47 37.45 -8.74
N ALA A 466 -21.00 36.32 -8.29
CA ALA A 466 -20.21 35.09 -8.15
C ALA A 466 -21.05 33.86 -8.48
N LYS A 467 -20.37 32.84 -9.00
CA LYS A 467 -20.98 31.53 -9.23
C LYS A 467 -20.88 30.71 -7.95
N VAL A 468 -22.00 30.10 -7.55
CA VAL A 468 -22.07 29.21 -6.39
C VAL A 468 -21.40 27.89 -6.77
N ARG A 469 -20.27 27.56 -6.12
CA ARG A 469 -19.55 26.29 -6.30
C ARG A 469 -20.23 25.16 -5.53
N GLU A 470 -20.57 25.42 -4.27
CA GLU A 470 -21.25 24.47 -3.38
C GLU A 470 -22.29 25.21 -2.52
N ALA A 471 -23.40 24.54 -2.19
CA ALA A 471 -24.49 25.15 -1.43
C ALA A 471 -25.05 24.15 -0.39
N ASP A 472 -25.22 24.59 0.85
CA ASP A 472 -25.98 23.88 1.87
C ASP A 472 -27.34 24.57 2.16
N LYS A 473 -27.91 24.48 3.36
CA LYS A 473 -29.19 25.17 3.67
C LYS A 473 -28.98 26.66 3.97
N LYS A 474 -27.83 27.04 4.50
CA LYS A 474 -27.50 28.39 4.96
C LYS A 474 -26.12 28.90 4.51
N SER A 475 -25.29 28.07 3.90
CA SER A 475 -23.93 28.40 3.51
C SER A 475 -23.72 28.18 2.01
N LEU A 476 -23.02 29.11 1.37
CA LEU A 476 -22.67 29.11 -0.04
C LEU A 476 -21.16 29.25 -0.16
N ARG A 477 -20.50 28.33 -0.88
CA ARG A 477 -19.10 28.51 -1.29
C ARG A 477 -19.08 29.14 -2.67
N LEU A 478 -18.44 30.29 -2.80
CA LEU A 478 -18.39 31.05 -4.07
C LEU A 478 -17.10 30.71 -4.84
N GLU A 479 -17.15 30.75 -6.16
CA GLU A 479 -15.93 30.82 -6.96
C GLU A 479 -15.32 32.21 -6.78
N PRO A 480 -14.01 32.33 -6.48
CA PRO A 480 -13.35 33.62 -6.46
C PRO A 480 -13.47 34.26 -7.85
N GLY A 481 -14.14 35.42 -7.89
CA GLY A 481 -14.43 36.18 -9.10
C GLY A 481 -13.32 37.15 -9.49
#